data_AF-A0A060BPN9-F1
#
_entry.id   AF-A0A060BPN9-F1
#
_cell.length_a   1.000
_cell.length_b   1.000
_cell.length_c   1.000
_cell.angle_alpha   90.00
_cell.angle_beta   90.00
_cell.angle_gamma   90.00
#
_symmetry.space_group_name_H-M   'P 1'
#
loop_
_entity.id
_entity.type
_entity.pdbx_description
1 polymer ?
#
loop_
_entity_poly.entity_id
_entity_poly.type
_entity_poly.pdbx_seq_one_letter_code
_entity_poly.pdbx_strand_id
1 'polypeptide(L)'
;SPVYQSPNDDNGYDISDYESIMDEFGTMRDMEILISEADKRGIKIIMDLVVNHTSDEHPWFIEARNLKKITTTTIISGEMHHLMAVCLMI
;
A
#
# COMPACT_ATOMS: atom_id res chain seq x y z
N SER A 1 -4.20 -12.23 -2.16
CA SER A 1 -3.68 -11.75 -0.87
C SER A 1 -2.73 -10.60 -1.16
N PRO A 2 -2.68 -9.58 -0.28
CA PRO A 2 -1.78 -8.44 -0.42
C PRO A 2 -0.31 -8.86 -0.36
N VAL A 3 0.56 -8.11 -1.03
CA VAL A 3 2.02 -8.33 -1.03
C VAL A 3 2.80 -7.07 -0.61
N TYR A 4 2.08 -6.03 -0.18
CA TYR A 4 2.67 -4.77 0.27
C TYR A 4 3.40 -4.93 1.59
N GLN A 5 4.29 -4.00 1.90
CA GLN A 5 4.96 -3.96 3.18
C GLN A 5 3.95 -3.87 4.32
N SER A 6 4.10 -4.78 5.28
CA SER A 6 3.21 -4.92 6.43
C SER A 6 3.97 -5.56 7.60
N PRO A 7 3.63 -5.23 8.86
CA PRO A 7 4.10 -5.95 10.04
C PRO A 7 3.64 -7.42 10.07
N ASN A 8 2.64 -7.73 9.25
CA ASN A 8 2.06 -9.05 9.05
C ASN A 8 1.26 -9.56 10.26
N ASP A 9 0.66 -8.66 11.03
CA ASP A 9 -0.21 -8.99 12.17
C ASP A 9 -1.60 -9.48 11.71
N ASP A 10 -2.03 -9.12 10.49
CA ASP A 10 -3.26 -9.60 9.83
C ASP A 10 -2.98 -10.24 8.46
N ASN A 11 -1.96 -11.10 8.40
CA ASN A 11 -1.58 -11.83 7.18
C ASN A 11 -1.40 -10.92 5.95
N GLY A 12 -0.84 -9.73 6.15
CA GLY A 12 -0.53 -8.74 5.12
C GLY A 12 -1.66 -7.75 4.80
N TYR A 13 -2.82 -7.82 5.46
CA TYR A 13 -3.89 -6.83 5.28
C TYR A 13 -3.68 -5.55 6.11
N ASP A 14 -2.82 -5.60 7.13
CA ASP A 14 -2.33 -4.48 7.90
C ASP A 14 -1.15 -3.78 7.20
N ILE A 15 -1.44 -3.02 6.14
CA ILE A 15 -0.40 -2.38 5.29
C ILE A 15 0.28 -1.21 6.03
N SER A 16 1.62 -1.20 6.07
CA SER A 16 2.44 -0.11 6.61
C SER A 16 3.09 0.77 5.53
N ASP A 17 3.27 0.25 4.32
CA ASP A 17 3.69 1.03 3.14
C ASP A 17 3.13 0.42 1.84
N TYR A 18 2.31 1.20 1.12
CA TYR A 18 1.67 0.80 -0.14
C TYR A 18 2.62 0.82 -1.36
N GLU A 19 3.79 1.43 -1.24
CA GLU A 19 4.76 1.59 -2.34
C GLU A 19 5.92 0.58 -2.28
N SER A 20 5.93 -0.26 -1.24
CA SER A 20 6.95 -1.27 -1.01
C SER A 20 6.35 -2.68 -1.00
N ILE A 21 7.13 -3.66 -1.43
CA ILE A 21 6.81 -5.10 -1.32
C ILE A 21 7.34 -5.62 0.01
N MET A 22 6.58 -6.49 0.67
CA MET A 22 7.04 -7.17 1.88
C MET A 22 8.31 -7.98 1.60
N ASP A 23 9.31 -7.84 2.46
CA ASP A 23 10.63 -8.48 2.29
C ASP A 23 10.57 -10.00 2.02
N GLU A 24 9.57 -10.70 2.56
CA GLU A 24 9.38 -12.15 2.34
C GLU A 24 8.98 -12.52 0.90
N PHE A 25 8.40 -11.57 0.15
CA PHE A 25 8.00 -11.75 -1.25
C PHE A 25 9.03 -11.21 -2.25
N GLY A 26 10.00 -10.44 -1.78
CA GLY A 26 11.09 -9.89 -2.59
C GLY A 26 11.08 -8.37 -2.64
N THR A 27 11.64 -7.82 -3.70
CA THR A 27 11.81 -6.37 -3.86
C THR A 27 10.81 -5.79 -4.87
N MET A 28 10.66 -4.46 -4.89
CA MET A 28 9.97 -3.77 -5.98
C MET A 28 10.49 -4.16 -7.36
N ARG A 29 11.81 -4.41 -7.47
CA ARG A 29 12.41 -4.84 -8.74
C ARG A 29 11.94 -6.23 -9.17
N ASP A 30 11.74 -7.14 -8.21
CA ASP A 30 11.23 -8.48 -8.51
C ASP A 30 9.77 -8.40 -8.97
N MET A 31 8.96 -7.52 -8.37
CA MET A 31 7.59 -7.25 -8.81
C MET A 31 7.53 -6.69 -10.23
N GLU A 32 8.40 -5.73 -10.58
CA GLU A 32 8.51 -5.20 -11.95
C GLU A 32 8.85 -6.29 -12.97
N ILE A 33 9.77 -7.21 -12.61
CA ILE A 33 10.14 -8.34 -13.46
C ILE A 33 8.93 -9.28 -13.63
N LEU A 34 8.22 -9.59 -12.55
CA LEU A 34 7.02 -10.44 -12.60
C LEU A 34 5.96 -9.85 -13.53
N ILE A 35 5.65 -8.57 -13.40
CA ILE A 35 4.69 -7.85 -14.27
C ILE A 35 5.16 -7.90 -15.73
N SER A 36 6.44 -7.60 -15.99
CA SER A 36 7.02 -7.61 -17.33
C SER A 36 6.95 -8.99 -17.99
N GLU A 37 7.26 -10.05 -17.24
CA GLU A 37 7.22 -11.42 -17.74
C GLU A 37 5.78 -11.92 -17.92
N ALA A 38 4.84 -11.50 -17.08
CA ALA A 38 3.43 -11.81 -17.24
C ALA A 38 2.86 -11.19 -18.53
N ASP A 39 3.16 -9.92 -18.80
CA ASP A 39 2.66 -9.24 -19.98
C ASP A 39 3.17 -9.87 -21.29
N LYS A 40 4.45 -10.26 -21.35
CA LYS A 40 5.02 -11.03 -22.48
C LYS A 40 4.27 -12.33 -22.78
N ARG A 41 3.58 -12.89 -21.78
CA ARG A 41 2.82 -14.14 -21.87
C ARG A 41 1.31 -13.90 -22.01
N GLY A 42 0.87 -12.64 -22.11
CA GLY A 42 -0.55 -12.28 -22.14
C GLY A 42 -1.27 -12.56 -20.81
N ILE A 43 -0.54 -12.69 -19.71
CA ILE A 43 -1.08 -12.85 -18.36
C ILE A 43 -1.30 -11.47 -17.76
N LYS A 44 -2.48 -11.25 -17.18
CA LYS A 44 -2.79 -10.03 -16.42
C LYS A 44 -2.74 -10.34 -14.93
N ILE A 45 -2.08 -9.46 -14.18
CA ILE A 45 -1.96 -9.54 -12.73
C ILE A 45 -3.00 -8.61 -12.12
N ILE A 46 -3.75 -9.13 -11.15
CA ILE A 46 -4.70 -8.36 -10.35
C ILE A 46 -4.19 -8.40 -8.92
N MET A 47 -4.07 -7.22 -8.30
CA MET A 47 -3.60 -7.07 -6.92
C MET A 47 -4.76 -6.70 -6.01
N ASP A 48 -4.69 -7.15 -4.75
CA ASP A 48 -5.64 -6.72 -3.73
C ASP A 48 -5.40 -5.25 -3.39
N LEU A 49 -6.48 -4.46 -3.32
CA LEU A 49 -6.42 -3.07 -2.89
C LEU A 49 -7.08 -2.94 -1.52
N VAL A 50 -6.26 -2.85 -0.47
CA VAL A 50 -6.74 -2.74 0.92
C VAL A 50 -6.75 -1.28 1.34
N VAL A 51 -7.88 -0.60 1.21
CA VAL A 51 -8.02 0.84 1.51
C VAL A 51 -8.95 1.15 2.67
N ASN A 52 -9.57 0.12 3.25
CA ASN A 52 -10.51 0.28 4.36
C ASN A 52 -9.80 0.60 5.69
N HIS A 53 -8.53 0.19 5.84
CA HIS A 53 -7.71 0.38 7.03
C HIS A 53 -6.22 0.26 6.66
N THR A 54 -5.35 0.74 7.56
CA THR A 54 -3.88 0.62 7.49
C THR A 54 -3.35 0.08 8.82
N SER A 55 -2.10 -0.39 8.84
CA SER A 55 -1.37 -0.70 10.08
C SER A 55 -1.24 0.54 10.98
N ASP A 56 -1.11 0.33 12.29
CA ASP A 56 -0.76 1.36 13.26
C ASP A 56 0.72 1.80 13.18
N GLU A 57 1.54 1.06 12.44
CA GLU A 57 2.89 1.46 12.05
C GLU A 57 2.93 2.33 10.78
N HIS A 58 1.79 2.49 10.09
CA HIS A 58 1.72 3.34 8.90
C HIS A 58 2.00 4.81 9.24
N PRO A 59 2.78 5.57 8.43
CA PRO A 59 3.10 6.98 8.70
C PRO A 59 1.88 7.84 9.02
N TRP A 60 0.78 7.65 8.29
CA TRP A 60 -0.50 8.32 8.55
C TRP A 60 -1.05 8.10 9.96
N PHE A 61 -0.96 6.88 10.50
CA PHE A 61 -1.43 6.58 11.84
C PHE A 61 -0.52 7.25 12.90
N ILE A 62 0.79 7.17 12.70
CA ILE A 62 1.79 7.81 13.57
C ILE A 62 1.56 9.33 13.60
N GLU A 63 1.34 9.96 12.45
CA GLU A 63 1.06 11.38 12.33
C GLU A 63 -0.26 11.73 13.04
N ALA A 64 -1.35 11.02 12.73
CA ALA A 64 -2.67 11.24 13.33
C ALA A 64 -2.63 11.13 14.86
N ARG A 65 -1.90 10.16 15.41
CA ARG A 65 -1.72 9.98 16.87
C ARG A 65 -0.98 11.16 17.51
N ASN A 66 -0.03 11.76 16.80
CA ASN A 66 0.80 12.87 17.31
C ASN A 66 0.10 14.23 17.24
N LEU A 67 -1.00 14.34 16.50
CA LEU A 67 -1.74 15.58 16.32
C LEU A 67 -2.67 15.86 17.51
N LYS A 68 -2.22 16.76 18.40
CA LYS A 68 -2.93 17.13 19.65
C LYS A 68 -4.26 17.89 19.47
N LYS A 69 -4.67 18.23 18.25
CA LYS A 69 -5.97 18.86 17.91
C LYS A 69 -6.13 18.88 16.39
N ILE A 70 -6.94 17.97 15.83
CA ILE A 70 -7.41 18.11 14.45
C ILE A 70 -8.93 18.03 14.41
N THR A 71 -9.51 19.05 13.76
CA THR A 71 -10.88 19.03 13.27
C THR A 71 -10.94 18.03 12.11
N THR A 72 -11.84 17.05 12.17
CA THR A 72 -12.00 15.85 11.35
C THR A 72 -11.80 15.98 9.82
N THR A 73 -11.81 17.19 9.27
CA THR A 73 -11.78 17.49 7.83
C THR A 73 -10.40 17.35 7.15
N THR A 74 -9.29 17.54 7.86
CA THR A 74 -7.96 17.64 7.20
C THR A 74 -7.41 16.31 6.68
N ILE A 75 -7.81 15.17 7.26
CA ILE A 75 -7.23 13.85 6.92
C ILE A 75 -7.66 13.38 5.51
N ILE A 76 -8.81 13.84 5.00
CA ILE A 76 -9.42 13.25 3.78
C ILE A 76 -9.01 13.98 2.50
N SER A 77 -8.63 15.27 2.58
CA SER A 77 -8.50 16.12 1.38
C SER A 77 -7.12 16.15 0.73
N GLY A 78 -6.05 15.79 1.45
CA GLY A 78 -4.67 15.94 0.95
C GLY A 78 -4.13 14.72 0.21
N GLU A 79 -4.43 13.50 0.68
CA GLU A 79 -3.63 12.31 0.34
C GLU A 79 -4.39 11.24 -0.46
N MET A 80 -5.72 11.30 -0.52
CA MET A 80 -6.50 10.36 -1.34
C MET A 80 -6.18 10.51 -2.85
N HIS A 81 -5.74 11.69 -3.28
CA HIS A 81 -5.22 11.91 -4.64
C HIS A 81 -3.91 11.14 -4.91
N HIS A 82 -3.06 10.94 -3.91
CA HIS A 82 -1.81 10.19 -4.06
C HIS A 82 -2.08 8.68 -4.08
N LEU A 83 -2.95 8.19 -3.21
CA LEU A 83 -3.33 6.77 -3.18
C LEU A 83 -4.03 6.33 -4.48
N MET A 84 -4.89 7.19 -5.05
CA MET A 84 -5.45 6.92 -6.38
C MET A 84 -4.39 6.98 -7.49
N ALA A 85 -3.39 7.86 -7.39
CA ALA A 85 -2.30 7.91 -8.36
C ALA A 85 -1.43 6.64 -8.32
N VAL A 86 -1.12 6.12 -7.13
CA VAL A 86 -0.41 4.84 -6.98
C VAL A 86 -1.20 3.69 -7.59
N CYS A 87 -2.51 3.61 -7.36
CA CYS A 87 -3.38 2.60 -7.99
C CYS A 87 -3.49 2.69 -9.52
N LEU A 88 -3.18 3.85 -10.11
CA LEU A 88 -3.22 4.08 -11.57
C LEU A 88 -1.85 3.94 -12.24
N MET A 89 -0.75 3.82 -11.48
CA MET A 89 0.62 3.69 -11.98
C MET A 89 1.13 2.23 -12.00
N ILE A 90 0.35 1.28 -11.50
CA ILE A 90 0.50 -0.18 -11.65
C ILE A 90 -0.48 -0.69 -12.71
#